data_AF-A0A3D2GBW6-F1
#
_entry.id   AF-A0A3D2GBW6-F1
#
_cell.length_a   1.000
_cell.length_b   1.000
_cell.length_c   1.000
_cell.angle_alpha   90.00
_cell.angle_beta   90.00
_cell.angle_gamma   90.00
#
_symmetry.space_group_name_H-M   'P 1'
#
loop_
_entity.id
_entity.type
_entity.pdbx_description
1 polymer ?
#
loop_
_entity_poly.entity_id
_entity_poly.type
_entity_poly.pdbx_seq_one_letter_code
_entity_poly.pdbx_strand_id
1 'polypeptide(L)'
;MVRSMIIDTDKWEEFTISKLFDIHPTKAYKITNKDLLEDDGKNPVIVNSGFNNGVGGYTNRDCTEEKGIITFTDTAAKSTDSFFYQANDFVGYSHVQGMYALNHEWTENESLFLISVIKAKIANKYDFIEKMTRTDILNLVIKLPITSPDVPDWNYMNEYIETIKNKAKVEIENCIKTYEYSEKSVDVSRFKRFHLYDDDLFIIDSGSKLDKVRMKDNAPSVNFVGRANANNGVTDFIDRIDGLEPYKAGYMTISLGENILAHVLYKITLFIQVKMLMC
;
A
#
# COMPACT_ATOMS: atom_id res chain seq x y z
N MET A 1 -14.41 -8.30 6.09
CA MET A 1 -15.02 -8.32 4.75
C MET A 1 -15.15 -6.86 4.31
N VAL A 2 -14.20 -6.34 3.53
CA VAL A 2 -14.27 -4.96 3.03
C VAL A 2 -15.30 -4.97 1.91
N ARG A 3 -16.45 -4.32 2.12
CA ARG A 3 -17.41 -4.08 1.02
C ARG A 3 -16.69 -3.22 -0.01
N SER A 4 -16.45 -3.74 -1.22
CA SER A 4 -15.99 -2.91 -2.32
C SER A 4 -17.09 -1.90 -2.63
N MET A 5 -16.84 -0.61 -2.39
CA MET A 5 -17.66 0.46 -2.95
C MET A 5 -17.42 0.45 -4.45
N ILE A 6 -18.38 -0.06 -5.22
CA ILE A 6 -18.37 0.06 -6.68
C ILE A 6 -18.73 1.51 -7.00
N ILE A 7 -17.85 2.20 -7.74
CA ILE A 7 -18.13 3.54 -8.25
C ILE A 7 -19.07 3.38 -9.44
N ASP A 8 -20.20 4.08 -9.42
CA ASP A 8 -21.08 4.20 -10.58
C ASP A 8 -20.45 5.13 -11.62
N THR A 9 -20.16 4.60 -12.80
CA THR A 9 -19.52 5.31 -13.91
C THR A 9 -20.44 5.50 -15.11
N ASP A 10 -21.75 5.23 -14.99
CA ASP A 10 -22.67 5.23 -16.13
C ASP A 10 -22.80 6.62 -16.79
N LYS A 11 -22.62 7.67 -16.01
CA LYS A 11 -22.67 9.07 -16.45
C LYS A 11 -21.32 9.67 -16.82
N TRP A 12 -20.25 8.89 -16.82
CA TRP A 12 -18.90 9.39 -17.12
C TRP A 12 -18.67 9.45 -18.64
N GLU A 13 -17.92 10.45 -19.09
CA GLU A 13 -17.58 10.66 -20.50
C GLU A 13 -16.11 10.33 -20.78
N GLU A 14 -15.78 10.03 -22.03
CA GLU A 14 -14.43 9.69 -22.47
C GLU A 14 -13.60 10.94 -22.79
N PHE A 15 -12.38 10.99 -22.26
CA PHE A 15 -11.40 12.04 -22.49
C PHE A 15 -10.08 11.43 -22.96
N THR A 16 -9.48 12.03 -23.99
CA THR A 16 -8.11 11.71 -24.41
C THR A 16 -7.13 12.55 -23.60
N ILE A 17 -6.09 11.93 -23.03
CA ILE A 17 -5.10 12.64 -22.20
C ILE A 17 -4.45 13.82 -22.93
N SER A 18 -4.15 13.69 -24.23
CA SER A 18 -3.58 14.78 -25.04
C SER A 18 -4.47 16.02 -25.17
N LYS A 19 -5.78 15.92 -24.88
CA LYS A 19 -6.66 17.09 -24.80
C LYS A 19 -6.59 17.81 -23.45
N LEU A 20 -6.09 17.13 -22.41
CA LEU A 20 -6.04 17.62 -21.04
C LEU A 20 -4.63 18.09 -20.63
N PHE A 21 -3.59 17.44 -21.17
CA PHE A 21 -2.19 17.67 -20.79
C PHE A 21 -1.26 17.73 -22.00
N ASP A 22 -0.27 18.62 -21.93
CA ASP A 22 0.98 18.47 -22.66
C ASP A 22 1.91 17.55 -21.86
N ILE A 23 2.57 16.63 -22.56
CA ILE A 23 3.49 15.68 -21.92
C ILE A 23 4.83 15.77 -22.61
N HIS A 24 5.86 16.07 -21.82
CA HIS A 24 7.25 16.10 -22.28
C HIS A 24 8.22 15.76 -21.14
N PRO A 25 9.48 15.43 -21.45
CA PRO A 25 10.48 15.19 -20.42
C PRO A 25 10.66 16.41 -19.53
N THR A 26 10.86 16.17 -18.23
CA THR A 26 11.26 17.21 -17.28
C THR A 26 12.65 17.74 -17.60
N LYS A 27 12.93 18.98 -17.21
CA LYS A 27 14.24 19.62 -17.33
C LYS A 27 15.18 18.99 -16.29
N ALA A 28 16.33 18.51 -16.76
CA ALA A 28 17.33 17.86 -15.93
C ALA A 28 18.70 18.53 -16.08
N TYR A 29 19.49 18.53 -14.99
CA TYR A 29 20.88 19.02 -15.00
C TYR A 29 21.85 18.14 -15.81
N LYS A 30 21.43 16.92 -16.22
CA LYS A 30 22.23 15.95 -16.99
C LYS A 30 23.55 15.55 -16.32
N ILE A 31 23.52 15.41 -15.00
CA ILE A 31 24.63 14.89 -14.18
C ILE A 31 24.18 13.63 -13.44
N THR A 32 25.14 12.88 -12.87
CA THR A 32 24.83 11.64 -12.16
C THR A 32 24.25 11.91 -10.77
N ASN A 33 23.51 10.96 -10.21
CA ASN A 33 22.99 11.05 -8.84
C ASN A 33 24.10 11.29 -7.80
N LYS A 34 25.32 10.79 -8.03
CA LYS A 34 26.44 11.02 -7.11
C LYS A 34 26.82 12.50 -7.00
N ASP A 35 26.67 13.25 -8.09
CA ASP A 35 27.05 14.66 -8.17
C ASP A 35 25.84 15.61 -7.97
N LEU A 36 24.62 15.05 -8.05
CA LEU A 36 23.38 15.78 -7.89
C LEU A 36 22.84 15.70 -6.46
N LEU A 37 22.90 14.51 -5.84
CA LEU A 37 22.30 14.27 -4.54
C LEU A 37 23.23 14.69 -3.41
N GLU A 38 22.66 15.35 -2.41
CA GLU A 38 23.35 15.91 -1.25
C GLU A 38 22.61 15.48 0.02
N ASP A 39 23.35 15.12 1.07
CA ASP A 39 22.77 14.65 2.35
C ASP A 39 21.99 15.77 3.07
N ASP A 40 22.37 17.03 2.88
CA ASP A 40 21.71 18.22 3.42
C ASP A 40 20.85 18.94 2.37
N GLY A 41 20.58 18.28 1.24
CA GLY A 41 19.76 18.81 0.16
C GLY A 41 18.33 19.12 0.62
N LYS A 42 17.75 20.18 0.03
CA LYS A 42 16.40 20.65 0.37
C LYS A 42 15.38 20.40 -0.72
N ASN A 43 15.81 20.45 -1.98
CA ASN A 43 14.93 20.32 -3.13
C ASN A 43 14.87 18.86 -3.58
N PRO A 44 13.68 18.27 -3.71
CA PRO A 44 13.55 16.87 -4.09
C PRO A 44 13.99 16.65 -5.54
N VAL A 45 14.69 15.55 -5.78
CA VAL A 45 15.07 15.10 -7.13
C VAL A 45 14.15 13.96 -7.54
N ILE A 46 13.34 14.18 -8.56
CA ILE A 46 12.39 13.19 -9.08
C ILE A 46 13.09 12.35 -10.13
N VAL A 47 13.35 11.09 -9.81
CA VAL A 47 14.07 10.13 -10.64
C VAL A 47 13.13 9.09 -11.23
N ASN A 48 13.67 8.22 -12.08
CA ASN A 48 12.96 7.11 -12.68
C ASN A 48 12.69 5.97 -11.67
N SER A 49 11.68 6.15 -10.81
CA SER A 49 11.30 5.21 -9.76
C SER A 49 9.79 5.09 -9.64
N GLY A 50 9.29 3.86 -9.43
CA GLY A 50 7.89 3.59 -9.04
C GLY A 50 7.67 3.63 -7.52
N PHE A 51 8.65 4.12 -6.74
CA PHE A 51 8.61 4.15 -5.29
C PHE A 51 8.81 5.58 -4.77
N ASN A 52 8.38 5.82 -3.53
CA ASN A 52 8.62 7.07 -2.81
C ASN A 52 8.23 8.34 -3.61
N ASN A 53 7.11 8.29 -4.32
CA ASN A 53 6.64 9.36 -5.21
C ASN A 53 7.66 9.82 -6.26
N GLY A 54 8.57 8.94 -6.65
CA GLY A 54 9.65 9.24 -7.58
C GLY A 54 10.86 9.95 -6.94
N VAL A 55 10.83 10.28 -5.65
CA VAL A 55 11.93 10.99 -4.98
C VAL A 55 13.11 10.03 -4.77
N GLY A 56 14.21 10.32 -5.46
CA GLY A 56 15.48 9.57 -5.36
C GLY A 56 16.47 10.12 -4.33
N GLY A 57 16.25 11.36 -3.88
CA GLY A 57 17.08 12.08 -2.93
C GLY A 57 16.81 13.59 -3.03
N TYR A 58 17.72 14.40 -2.48
CA TYR A 58 17.58 15.85 -2.43
C TYR A 58 18.86 16.54 -2.91
N THR A 59 18.74 17.79 -3.35
CA THR A 59 19.86 18.64 -3.80
C THR A 59 19.68 20.07 -3.29
N ASN A 60 20.75 20.85 -3.26
CA ASN A 60 20.70 22.29 -3.01
C ASN A 60 20.63 23.12 -4.30
N ARG A 61 20.59 22.47 -5.47
CA ARG A 61 20.36 23.14 -6.76
C ARG A 61 18.92 23.63 -6.88
N ASP A 62 18.74 24.68 -7.67
CA ASP A 62 17.41 25.25 -7.95
C ASP A 62 16.47 24.21 -8.59
N CYS A 63 15.21 24.27 -8.21
CA CYS A 63 14.17 23.46 -8.84
C CYS A 63 14.07 23.77 -10.33
N THR A 64 13.93 22.73 -11.15
CA THR A 64 13.80 22.86 -12.60
C THR A 64 12.35 22.78 -13.07
N GLU A 65 11.47 22.30 -12.20
CA GLU A 65 10.04 22.13 -12.40
C GLU A 65 9.27 22.70 -11.20
N GLU A 66 8.08 23.24 -11.48
CA GLU A 66 7.15 23.74 -10.47
C GLU A 66 6.28 22.60 -9.90
N LYS A 67 5.78 22.78 -8.69
CA LYS A 67 4.78 21.90 -8.08
C LYS A 67 3.46 21.88 -8.86
N GLY A 68 2.58 20.95 -8.51
CA GLY A 68 1.22 20.91 -9.04
C GLY A 68 1.06 20.06 -10.29
N ILE A 69 2.14 19.40 -10.75
CA ILE A 69 2.11 18.53 -11.93
C ILE A 69 2.19 17.06 -11.56
N ILE A 70 1.76 16.20 -12.49
CA ILE A 70 1.93 14.75 -12.38
C ILE A 70 3.19 14.36 -13.13
N THR A 71 4.02 13.52 -12.52
CA THR A 71 5.20 12.92 -13.16
C THR A 71 5.02 11.42 -13.31
N PHE A 72 5.65 10.85 -14.35
CA PHE A 72 5.76 9.40 -14.52
C PHE A 72 7.03 9.04 -15.29
N THR A 73 7.36 7.75 -15.36
CA THR A 73 8.44 7.25 -16.23
C THR A 73 7.93 6.40 -17.38
N ASP A 74 8.55 6.57 -18.54
CA ASP A 74 8.32 5.80 -19.76
C ASP A 74 9.40 4.72 -20.01
N THR A 75 10.32 4.49 -19.07
CA THR A 75 11.50 3.63 -19.30
C THR A 75 11.76 2.56 -18.23
N ALA A 76 11.11 2.60 -17.06
CA ALA A 76 11.32 1.60 -16.01
C ALA A 76 10.34 0.42 -16.05
N ALA A 77 10.84 -0.70 -15.54
CA ALA A 77 10.15 -1.94 -15.19
C ALA A 77 8.81 -1.82 -14.43
N LYS A 78 8.58 -0.69 -13.75
CA LYS A 78 7.36 -0.38 -13.00
C LYS A 78 6.74 0.96 -13.43
N SER A 79 6.79 1.25 -14.72
CA SER A 79 6.22 2.49 -15.29
C SER A 79 4.75 2.70 -14.90
N THR A 80 3.97 1.63 -14.79
CA THR A 80 2.55 1.67 -14.37
C THR A 80 2.35 2.20 -12.94
N ASP A 81 3.29 1.96 -12.03
CA ASP A 81 3.23 2.43 -10.65
C ASP A 81 3.74 3.88 -10.49
N SER A 82 4.41 4.42 -11.51
CA SER A 82 5.22 5.64 -11.41
C SER A 82 4.48 6.97 -11.53
N PHE A 83 3.15 6.96 -11.69
CA PHE A 83 2.36 8.20 -11.74
C PHE A 83 2.22 8.80 -10.33
N PHE A 84 2.80 9.99 -10.15
CA PHE A 84 2.82 10.70 -8.87
C PHE A 84 2.52 12.19 -9.06
N TYR A 85 1.71 12.74 -8.17
CA TYR A 85 1.54 14.18 -8.05
C TYR A 85 2.70 14.78 -7.26
N GLN A 86 3.28 15.87 -7.75
CA GLN A 86 4.40 16.57 -7.11
C GLN A 86 3.89 17.80 -6.35
N ALA A 87 3.83 17.70 -5.02
CA ALA A 87 3.30 18.76 -4.15
C ALA A 87 4.28 19.93 -3.91
N ASN A 88 5.57 19.73 -4.21
CA ASN A 88 6.63 20.73 -4.04
C ASN A 88 7.36 20.92 -5.37
N ASP A 89 7.95 22.11 -5.53
CA ASP A 89 8.87 22.37 -6.64
C ASP A 89 10.02 21.37 -6.56
N PHE A 90 10.53 20.94 -7.70
CA PHE A 90 11.46 19.82 -7.73
C PHE A 90 12.49 19.93 -8.86
N VAL A 91 13.52 19.10 -8.76
CA VAL A 91 14.52 18.92 -9.81
C VAL A 91 14.16 17.68 -10.62
N GLY A 92 13.85 17.91 -11.90
CA GLY A 92 13.59 16.86 -12.89
C GLY A 92 14.83 16.04 -13.23
N TYR A 93 14.60 14.88 -13.85
CA TYR A 93 15.65 13.92 -14.20
C TYR A 93 15.39 13.31 -15.58
N SER A 94 16.46 12.85 -16.23
CA SER A 94 16.37 12.24 -17.56
C SER A 94 15.36 11.08 -17.57
N HIS A 95 14.49 11.04 -18.59
CA HIS A 95 13.41 10.05 -18.76
C HIS A 95 12.27 10.09 -17.73
N VAL A 96 12.20 11.14 -16.91
CA VAL A 96 10.99 11.48 -16.17
C VAL A 96 10.15 12.40 -17.05
N GLN A 97 8.91 12.02 -17.29
CA GLN A 97 7.93 12.79 -18.04
C GLN A 97 7.09 13.62 -17.07
N GLY A 98 6.84 14.89 -17.40
CA GLY A 98 5.87 15.74 -16.71
C GLY A 98 4.57 15.83 -17.51
N MET A 99 3.44 15.87 -16.82
CA MET A 99 2.12 16.15 -17.39
C MET A 99 1.70 17.57 -17.00
N TYR A 100 1.71 18.48 -17.97
CA TYR A 100 1.44 19.90 -17.78
C TYR A 100 0.04 20.23 -18.26
N ALA A 101 -0.80 20.75 -17.38
CA ALA A 101 -2.21 20.94 -17.67
C ALA A 101 -2.44 22.03 -18.73
N LEU A 102 -3.37 21.77 -19.67
CA LEU A 102 -3.67 22.69 -20.77
C LEU A 102 -4.82 23.66 -20.47
N ASN A 103 -5.87 23.17 -19.81
CA ASN A 103 -7.17 23.86 -19.78
C ASN A 103 -7.67 24.20 -18.37
N HIS A 104 -7.05 23.64 -17.32
CA HIS A 104 -7.49 23.75 -15.92
C HIS A 104 -6.28 23.60 -15.00
N GLU A 105 -6.27 24.32 -13.88
CA GLU A 105 -5.25 24.13 -12.85
C GLU A 105 -5.67 22.98 -11.94
N TRP A 106 -5.00 21.83 -12.07
CA TRP A 106 -5.37 20.63 -11.34
C TRP A 106 -4.94 20.73 -9.88
N THR A 107 -5.88 20.49 -8.98
CA THR A 107 -5.57 20.35 -7.55
C THR A 107 -4.87 19.02 -7.26
N GLU A 108 -4.27 18.88 -6.08
CA GLU A 108 -3.72 17.60 -5.61
C GLU A 108 -4.77 16.49 -5.68
N ASN A 109 -5.98 16.75 -5.19
CA ASN A 109 -7.04 15.75 -5.12
C ASN A 109 -7.54 15.36 -6.51
N GLU A 110 -7.75 16.32 -7.41
CA GLU A 110 -8.10 16.05 -8.81
C GLU A 110 -7.00 15.22 -9.49
N SER A 111 -5.74 15.55 -9.26
CA SER A 111 -4.59 14.81 -9.79
C SER A 111 -4.53 13.38 -9.26
N LEU A 112 -4.74 13.18 -7.95
CA LEU A 112 -4.80 11.84 -7.34
C LEU A 112 -5.97 11.01 -7.88
N PHE A 113 -7.12 11.64 -8.13
CA PHE A 113 -8.26 11.00 -8.78
C PHE A 113 -7.88 10.52 -10.19
N LEU A 114 -7.31 11.42 -11.00
CA LEU A 114 -6.86 11.10 -12.36
C LEU A 114 -5.82 9.98 -12.37
N ILE A 115 -4.80 10.05 -11.50
CA ILE A 115 -3.78 9.01 -11.35
C ILE A 115 -4.44 7.66 -11.09
N SER A 116 -5.47 7.62 -10.23
CA SER A 116 -6.19 6.39 -9.92
C SER A 116 -6.93 5.84 -11.15
N VAL A 117 -7.57 6.70 -11.94
CA VAL A 117 -8.25 6.32 -13.18
C VAL A 117 -7.25 5.81 -14.23
N ILE A 118 -6.13 6.51 -14.42
CA ILE A 118 -5.07 6.10 -15.35
C ILE A 118 -4.54 4.72 -14.95
N LYS A 119 -4.13 4.55 -13.68
CA LYS A 119 -3.62 3.28 -13.15
C LYS A 119 -4.62 2.14 -13.35
N ALA A 120 -5.90 2.36 -13.08
CA ALA A 120 -6.94 1.38 -13.33
C ALA A 120 -7.08 1.02 -14.83
N LYS A 121 -6.96 2.00 -15.73
CA LYS A 121 -7.09 1.81 -17.18
C LYS A 121 -5.90 1.07 -17.81
N ILE A 122 -4.71 1.24 -17.25
CA ILE A 122 -3.46 0.63 -17.74
C ILE A 122 -3.05 -0.62 -16.96
N ALA A 123 -3.78 -0.98 -15.91
CA ALA A 123 -3.51 -2.17 -15.12
C ALA A 123 -3.38 -3.41 -16.03
N ASN A 124 -2.30 -4.17 -15.84
CA ASN A 124 -1.96 -5.38 -16.60
C ASN A 124 -1.74 -5.19 -18.12
N LYS A 125 -1.58 -3.96 -18.62
CA LYS A 125 -1.30 -3.70 -20.04
C LYS A 125 0.17 -3.58 -20.38
N TYR A 126 1.00 -3.26 -19.40
CA TYR A 126 2.41 -3.01 -19.59
C TYR A 126 3.20 -3.83 -18.58
N ASP A 127 4.33 -4.35 -19.01
CA ASP A 127 5.24 -5.14 -18.19
C ASP A 127 6.69 -4.82 -18.57
N PHE A 128 7.61 -5.70 -18.18
CA PHE A 128 9.04 -5.52 -18.48
C PHE A 128 9.36 -5.60 -19.99
N ILE A 129 8.51 -6.26 -20.79
CA ILE A 129 8.66 -6.46 -22.23
C ILE A 129 7.92 -5.34 -22.97
N GLU A 130 6.68 -5.08 -22.60
CA GLU A 130 5.84 -4.03 -23.19
C GLU A 130 5.97 -2.71 -22.42
N LYS A 131 6.83 -1.83 -22.93
CA LYS A 131 7.08 -0.51 -22.34
C LYS A 131 5.93 0.46 -22.62
N MET A 132 5.47 1.11 -21.57
CA MET A 132 4.56 2.26 -21.64
C MET A 132 5.31 3.48 -22.17
N THR A 133 5.00 3.94 -23.37
CA THR A 133 5.63 5.11 -23.98
C THR A 133 4.85 6.39 -23.69
N ARG A 134 5.52 7.54 -23.82
CA ARG A 134 4.84 8.86 -23.78
C ARG A 134 3.69 8.95 -24.79
N THR A 135 3.89 8.42 -25.99
CA THR A 135 2.86 8.42 -27.05
C THR A 135 1.64 7.61 -26.65
N ASP A 136 1.83 6.48 -25.97
CA ASP A 136 0.72 5.66 -25.47
C ASP A 136 -0.11 6.42 -24.45
N ILE A 137 0.55 7.15 -23.54
CA ILE A 137 -0.13 7.94 -22.51
C ILE A 137 -0.84 9.15 -23.11
N LEU A 138 -0.24 9.86 -24.06
CA LEU A 138 -0.91 10.97 -24.78
C LEU A 138 -2.19 10.51 -25.50
N ASN A 139 -2.17 9.30 -26.07
CA ASN A 139 -3.32 8.73 -26.79
C ASN A 139 -4.30 7.96 -25.89
N LEU A 140 -4.03 7.87 -24.59
CA LEU A 140 -4.86 7.13 -23.66
C LEU A 140 -6.25 7.79 -23.54
N VAL A 141 -7.29 6.99 -23.73
CA VAL A 141 -8.69 7.38 -23.51
C VAL A 141 -9.15 6.88 -22.13
N ILE A 142 -9.49 7.82 -21.25
CA ILE A 142 -9.97 7.58 -19.89
C ILE A 142 -11.41 8.05 -19.75
N LYS A 143 -12.12 7.56 -18.72
CA LYS A 143 -13.45 8.08 -18.37
C LYS A 143 -13.33 9.00 -17.16
N LEU A 144 -14.01 10.14 -17.19
CA LEU A 144 -14.12 11.08 -16.06
C LEU A 144 -15.59 11.45 -15.82
N PRO A 145 -15.97 11.76 -14.57
CA PRO A 145 -17.28 12.33 -14.27
C PRO A 145 -17.44 13.69 -14.95
N ILE A 146 -18.66 14.08 -15.31
CA ILE A 146 -18.94 15.33 -16.03
C ILE A 146 -20.04 16.16 -15.37
N THR A 147 -19.94 17.48 -15.49
CA THR A 147 -21.03 18.42 -15.15
C THR A 147 -21.88 18.78 -16.36
N SER A 148 -21.24 18.82 -17.54
CA SER A 148 -21.84 19.00 -18.86
C SER A 148 -20.96 18.31 -19.91
N PRO A 149 -21.44 18.11 -21.16
CA PRO A 149 -20.62 17.51 -22.21
C PRO A 149 -19.25 18.17 -22.32
N ASP A 150 -18.19 17.36 -22.45
CA ASP A 150 -16.78 17.78 -22.51
C ASP A 150 -16.23 18.54 -21.28
N VAL A 151 -16.99 18.65 -20.18
CA VAL A 151 -16.56 19.36 -18.96
C VAL A 151 -16.47 18.39 -17.77
N PRO A 152 -15.25 18.00 -17.36
CA PRO A 152 -15.06 17.16 -16.18
C PRO A 152 -15.66 17.78 -14.92
N ASP A 153 -16.18 16.94 -14.03
CA ASP A 153 -16.67 17.35 -12.71
C ASP A 153 -15.52 17.43 -11.70
N TRP A 154 -14.82 18.57 -11.75
CA TRP A 154 -13.68 18.87 -10.87
C TRP A 154 -14.05 18.80 -9.39
N ASN A 155 -15.21 19.34 -9.03
CA ASN A 155 -15.71 19.36 -7.65
C ASN A 155 -15.94 17.93 -7.14
N TYR A 156 -16.61 17.09 -7.93
CA TYR A 156 -16.80 15.68 -7.58
C TYR A 156 -15.45 14.97 -7.36
N MET A 157 -14.48 15.14 -8.27
CA MET A 157 -13.17 14.49 -8.15
C MET A 157 -12.44 14.94 -6.86
N ASN A 158 -12.48 16.24 -6.56
CA ASN A 158 -11.87 16.79 -5.36
C ASN A 158 -12.54 16.27 -4.08
N GLU A 159 -13.86 16.38 -3.96
CA GLU A 159 -14.64 15.93 -2.79
C GLU A 159 -14.53 14.43 -2.55
N TYR A 160 -14.45 13.64 -3.63
CA TYR A 160 -14.30 12.20 -3.55
C TYR A 160 -12.98 11.80 -2.89
N ILE A 161 -11.85 12.37 -3.34
CA ILE A 161 -10.54 12.09 -2.75
C ILE A 161 -10.45 12.65 -1.33
N GLU A 162 -11.01 13.83 -1.08
CA GLU A 162 -11.08 14.43 0.25
C GLU A 162 -11.82 13.50 1.25
N THR A 163 -12.93 12.90 0.82
CA THR A 163 -13.68 11.92 1.61
C THR A 163 -12.84 10.69 1.94
N ILE A 164 -12.06 10.17 0.98
CA ILE A 164 -11.17 9.03 1.20
C ILE A 164 -10.05 9.38 2.18
N LYS A 165 -9.39 10.53 2.01
CA LYS A 165 -8.34 11.02 2.90
C LYS A 165 -8.85 11.16 4.34
N ASN A 166 -10.03 11.74 4.52
CA ASN A 166 -10.64 11.91 5.84
C ASN A 166 -11.00 10.58 6.50
N LYS A 167 -11.53 9.61 5.75
CA LYS A 167 -11.75 8.24 6.27
C LYS A 167 -10.43 7.61 6.72
N ALA A 168 -9.39 7.66 5.89
CA ALA A 168 -8.09 7.09 6.23
C ALA A 168 -7.48 7.74 7.48
N LYS A 169 -7.60 9.06 7.61
CA LYS A 169 -7.15 9.81 8.79
C LYS A 169 -7.84 9.34 10.07
N VAL A 170 -9.17 9.21 10.05
CA VAL A 170 -9.96 8.73 11.20
C VAL A 170 -9.55 7.32 11.60
N GLU A 171 -9.36 6.41 10.64
CA GLU A 171 -8.91 5.04 10.91
C GLU A 171 -7.50 5.02 11.55
N ILE A 172 -6.56 5.84 11.05
CA ILE A 172 -5.22 5.97 11.63
C ILE A 172 -5.29 6.51 13.06
N GLU A 173 -6.10 7.54 13.31
CA GLU A 173 -6.31 8.10 14.66
C GLU A 173 -6.89 7.05 15.63
N ASN A 174 -7.80 6.20 15.15
CA ASN A 174 -8.35 5.09 15.95
C ASN A 174 -7.28 4.04 16.30
N CYS A 175 -6.41 3.70 15.34
CA CYS A 175 -5.27 2.81 15.57
C CYS A 175 -4.29 3.39 16.62
N ILE A 176 -3.96 4.68 16.53
CA ILE A 176 -3.08 5.36 17.49
C ILE A 176 -3.69 5.37 18.89
N LYS A 177 -4.98 5.74 19.03
CA LYS A 177 -5.70 5.70 20.32
C LYS A 177 -5.71 4.31 20.95
N THR A 178 -5.75 3.26 20.13
CA THR A 178 -5.69 1.87 20.61
C THR A 178 -4.31 1.52 21.14
N TYR A 179 -3.24 2.08 20.56
CA TYR A 179 -1.85 1.90 21.01
C TYR A 179 -1.52 2.74 22.26
N GLU A 180 -2.08 3.94 22.38
CA GLU A 180 -1.90 4.82 23.57
C GLU A 180 -2.71 4.36 24.80
N TYR A 181 -3.49 3.28 24.69
CA TYR A 181 -4.29 2.76 25.80
C TYR A 181 -3.45 1.87 26.73
N SER A 182 -2.59 2.44 27.59
CA SER A 182 -2.32 1.88 28.94
C SER A 182 -1.55 2.83 29.89
N GLU A 183 -2.22 3.83 30.45
CA GLU A 183 -1.87 4.35 31.80
C GLU A 183 -3.08 4.42 32.75
N LYS A 184 -4.29 4.14 32.26
CA LYS A 184 -5.47 4.07 33.15
C LYS A 184 -5.47 2.74 33.88
N SER A 185 -5.41 2.80 35.21
CA SER A 185 -5.65 1.64 36.06
C SER A 185 -7.05 1.10 35.80
N VAL A 186 -7.13 -0.19 35.47
CA VAL A 186 -8.40 -0.91 35.38
C VAL A 186 -8.82 -1.25 36.81
N ASP A 187 -10.08 -0.98 37.17
CA ASP A 187 -10.63 -1.46 38.44
C ASP A 187 -10.75 -2.99 38.40
N VAL A 188 -9.79 -3.64 39.07
CA VAL A 188 -9.73 -5.10 39.18
C VAL A 188 -10.40 -5.63 40.44
N SER A 189 -11.14 -4.80 41.20
CA SER A 189 -11.81 -5.21 42.45
C SER A 189 -12.76 -6.40 42.27
N ARG A 190 -13.35 -6.54 41.07
CA ARG A 190 -14.25 -7.65 40.71
C ARG A 190 -13.56 -8.78 39.96
N PHE A 191 -12.27 -8.65 39.64
CA PHE A 191 -11.54 -9.65 38.88
C PHE A 191 -11.26 -10.84 39.80
N LYS A 192 -11.49 -12.04 39.28
CA LYS A 192 -11.15 -13.29 39.96
C LYS A 192 -10.01 -13.95 39.21
N ARG A 193 -9.22 -14.73 39.94
CA ARG A 193 -8.23 -15.61 39.32
C ARG A 193 -8.98 -16.78 38.70
N PHE A 194 -8.76 -16.97 37.41
CA PHE A 194 -9.22 -18.14 36.68
C PHE A 194 -8.01 -18.94 36.23
N HIS A 195 -8.13 -20.25 36.22
CA HIS A 195 -7.13 -21.11 35.63
C HIS A 195 -7.46 -21.30 34.14
N LEU A 196 -6.47 -21.30 33.26
CA LEU A 196 -6.71 -21.53 31.83
C LEU A 196 -7.31 -22.92 31.55
N TYR A 197 -7.13 -23.86 32.48
CA TYR A 197 -7.69 -25.21 32.43
C TYR A 197 -9.02 -25.31 33.19
N ASP A 198 -9.62 -24.20 33.60
CA ASP A 198 -11.01 -24.22 34.07
C ASP A 198 -11.88 -24.62 32.87
N ASP A 199 -12.66 -25.71 33.04
CA ASP A 199 -13.45 -26.34 31.98
C ASP A 199 -14.45 -25.37 31.31
N ASP A 200 -14.79 -24.28 31.99
CA ASP A 200 -15.75 -23.27 31.55
C ASP A 200 -15.13 -22.15 30.68
N LEU A 201 -13.79 -22.09 30.53
CA LEU A 201 -13.10 -21.00 29.82
C LEU A 201 -12.49 -21.43 28.49
N PHE A 202 -11.64 -22.46 28.49
CA PHE A 202 -10.91 -22.87 27.30
C PHE A 202 -10.83 -24.39 27.16
N ILE A 203 -11.06 -24.85 25.94
CA ILE A 203 -10.66 -26.20 25.53
C ILE A 203 -9.22 -26.08 25.00
N ILE A 204 -8.27 -26.68 25.70
CA ILE A 204 -6.85 -26.61 25.35
C ILE A 204 -6.49 -27.80 24.45
N ASP A 205 -5.97 -27.50 23.26
CA ASP A 205 -5.41 -28.48 22.35
C ASP A 205 -3.88 -28.33 22.25
N SER A 206 -3.20 -29.46 22.11
CA SER A 206 -1.76 -29.50 21.90
C SER A 206 -1.45 -29.48 20.39
N GLY A 207 -0.74 -28.45 19.94
CA GLY A 207 -0.36 -28.31 18.53
C GLY A 207 0.24 -29.58 17.89
N SER A 208 0.11 -29.69 16.57
CA SER A 208 0.39 -30.85 15.69
C SER A 208 1.87 -31.28 15.58
N LYS A 209 2.80 -30.66 16.31
CA LYS A 209 4.24 -31.04 16.38
C LYS A 209 4.98 -31.19 15.03
N LEU A 210 4.58 -30.44 14.00
CA LEU A 210 5.24 -30.47 12.69
C LEU A 210 6.57 -29.73 12.65
N ASP A 211 7.47 -30.13 11.75
CA ASP A 211 8.72 -29.41 11.49
C ASP A 211 8.56 -28.53 10.24
N LYS A 212 8.79 -27.22 10.39
CA LYS A 212 8.63 -26.23 9.32
C LYS A 212 9.45 -26.58 8.09
N VAL A 213 10.68 -27.08 8.28
CA VAL A 213 11.61 -27.42 7.19
C VAL A 213 11.09 -28.54 6.29
N ARG A 214 10.11 -29.32 6.77
CA ARG A 214 9.52 -30.45 6.04
C ARG A 214 8.22 -30.10 5.32
N MET A 215 7.77 -28.85 5.41
CA MET A 215 6.51 -28.41 4.82
C MET A 215 6.72 -28.02 3.35
N LYS A 216 5.66 -28.19 2.54
CA LYS A 216 5.63 -27.75 1.14
C LYS A 216 4.93 -26.39 1.02
N ASP A 217 5.31 -25.61 0.03
CA ASP A 217 4.87 -24.24 -0.22
C ASP A 217 4.57 -23.98 -1.72
N ASN A 218 4.11 -24.99 -2.45
CA ASN A 218 3.86 -24.86 -3.90
C ASN A 218 2.57 -24.08 -4.20
N ALA A 219 1.56 -24.20 -3.33
CA ALA A 219 0.28 -23.51 -3.38
C ALA A 219 -0.20 -23.19 -1.95
N PRO A 220 0.55 -22.34 -1.21
CA PRO A 220 0.39 -22.21 0.22
C PRO A 220 -0.93 -21.53 0.56
N SER A 221 -1.67 -22.10 1.51
CA SER A 221 -3.02 -21.64 1.88
C SER A 221 -3.30 -21.69 3.37
N VAL A 222 -2.35 -22.17 4.19
CA VAL A 222 -2.50 -22.35 5.62
C VAL A 222 -1.32 -21.70 6.35
N ASN A 223 -1.60 -20.93 7.40
CA ASN A 223 -0.54 -20.34 8.21
C ASN A 223 0.18 -21.40 9.03
N PHE A 224 1.52 -21.45 8.96
CA PHE A 224 2.33 -22.24 9.86
C PHE A 224 2.68 -21.40 11.10
N VAL A 225 2.22 -21.84 12.27
CA VAL A 225 2.34 -21.10 13.53
C VAL A 225 3.32 -21.78 14.47
N GLY A 226 4.40 -21.06 14.78
CA GLY A 226 5.44 -21.48 15.71
C GLY A 226 5.55 -20.54 16.93
N ARG A 227 6.75 -20.49 17.53
CA ARG A 227 7.04 -19.71 18.75
C ARG A 227 7.57 -18.29 18.49
N ALA A 228 7.40 -17.76 17.28
CA ALA A 228 7.90 -16.43 16.98
C ALA A 228 7.10 -15.37 17.74
N ASN A 229 7.79 -14.35 18.28
CA ASN A 229 7.18 -13.20 18.92
C ASN A 229 6.71 -12.13 17.90
N ALA A 230 7.17 -12.23 16.65
CA ALA A 230 6.75 -11.39 15.54
C ALA A 230 5.59 -12.02 14.76
N ASN A 231 4.85 -11.19 14.02
CA ASN A 231 3.80 -11.61 13.08
C ASN A 231 2.75 -12.58 13.69
N ASN A 232 2.36 -12.31 14.94
CA ASN A 232 1.49 -13.18 15.72
C ASN A 232 1.98 -14.64 15.81
N GLY A 233 3.27 -14.94 15.63
CA GLY A 233 3.79 -16.31 15.65
C GLY A 233 3.63 -17.09 14.35
N VAL A 234 3.11 -16.46 13.28
CA VAL A 234 3.11 -17.05 11.93
C VAL A 234 4.54 -16.98 11.37
N THR A 235 5.14 -18.13 11.10
CA THR A 235 6.53 -18.25 10.62
C THR A 235 6.63 -18.74 9.18
N ASP A 236 5.52 -19.15 8.58
CA ASP A 236 5.42 -19.48 7.16
C ASP A 236 3.97 -19.57 6.67
N PHE A 237 3.82 -19.72 5.35
CA PHE A 237 2.58 -20.16 4.71
C PHE A 237 2.87 -21.49 4.00
N ILE A 238 2.04 -22.49 4.25
CA ILE A 238 2.25 -23.86 3.75
C ILE A 238 1.03 -24.38 3.00
N ASP A 239 1.27 -25.39 2.17
CA ASP A 239 0.21 -26.16 1.50
C ASP A 239 -0.65 -26.88 2.56
N ARG A 240 -1.88 -27.22 2.19
CA ARG A 240 -2.68 -28.15 3.00
C ARG A 240 -1.97 -29.49 3.08
N ILE A 241 -2.01 -30.10 4.26
CA ILE A 241 -1.40 -31.40 4.50
C ILE A 241 -2.51 -32.45 4.47
N ASP A 242 -2.38 -33.42 3.58
CA ASP A 242 -3.35 -34.51 3.45
C ASP A 242 -3.52 -35.25 4.79
N GLY A 243 -4.77 -35.40 5.22
CA GLY A 243 -5.12 -36.06 6.48
C GLY A 243 -4.93 -35.22 7.75
N LEU A 244 -4.55 -33.94 7.63
CA LEU A 244 -4.46 -33.02 8.77
C LEU A 244 -5.31 -31.77 8.53
N GLU A 245 -6.41 -31.64 9.28
CA GLU A 245 -7.22 -30.44 9.25
C GLU A 245 -6.56 -29.29 10.01
N PRO A 246 -6.40 -28.10 9.39
CA PRO A 246 -5.91 -26.92 10.07
C PRO A 246 -6.86 -26.46 11.20
N TYR A 247 -6.29 -25.86 12.24
CA TYR A 247 -7.04 -25.12 13.25
C TYR A 247 -7.80 -23.95 12.62
N LYS A 248 -9.00 -23.70 13.17
CA LYS A 248 -9.91 -22.66 12.70
C LYS A 248 -9.38 -21.26 12.97
N ALA A 249 -9.72 -20.32 12.08
CA ALA A 249 -9.62 -18.90 12.37
C ALA A 249 -10.42 -18.56 13.65
N GLY A 250 -9.90 -17.63 14.45
CA GLY A 250 -10.48 -17.18 15.72
C GLY A 250 -9.88 -17.86 16.96
N TYR A 251 -9.05 -18.90 16.79
CA TYR A 251 -8.43 -19.57 17.94
C TYR A 251 -7.23 -18.78 18.49
N MET A 252 -6.98 -18.93 19.79
CA MET A 252 -5.81 -18.35 20.46
C MET A 252 -4.69 -19.37 20.57
N THR A 253 -3.47 -18.93 20.31
CA THR A 253 -2.27 -19.77 20.41
C THR A 253 -1.37 -19.26 21.53
N ILE A 254 -0.85 -20.18 22.34
CA ILE A 254 0.08 -19.88 23.43
C ILE A 254 1.35 -20.71 23.22
N SER A 255 2.50 -20.07 23.21
CA SER A 255 3.79 -20.77 23.23
C SER A 255 4.20 -21.10 24.67
N LEU A 256 4.40 -22.38 24.96
CA LEU A 256 4.97 -22.83 26.23
C LEU A 256 6.49 -23.08 26.04
N GLY A 257 7.35 -22.35 26.78
CA GLY A 257 8.82 -22.49 26.77
C GLY A 257 9.52 -21.58 27.77
N GLU A 258 10.67 -22.00 28.32
CA GLU A 258 11.23 -21.49 29.58
C GLU A 258 11.92 -20.11 29.55
N ASN A 259 11.98 -19.40 28.42
CA ASN A 259 12.71 -18.11 28.34
C ASN A 259 12.00 -16.99 27.59
N ILE A 260 10.71 -17.15 27.28
CA ILE A 260 9.92 -16.09 26.65
C ILE A 260 8.62 -15.98 27.43
N LEU A 261 8.31 -14.78 27.92
CA LEU A 261 6.98 -14.40 28.43
C LEU A 261 5.92 -15.06 27.55
N ALA A 262 5.01 -15.84 28.14
CA ALA A 262 3.97 -16.51 27.38
C ALA A 262 3.15 -15.47 26.58
N HIS A 263 3.32 -15.44 25.26
CA HIS A 263 2.54 -14.57 24.41
C HIS A 263 1.24 -15.28 24.01
N VAL A 264 0.12 -14.64 24.32
CA VAL A 264 -1.20 -15.06 23.82
C VAL A 264 -1.47 -14.33 22.52
N LEU A 265 -1.65 -15.06 21.44
CA LEU A 265 -1.82 -14.49 20.10
C LEU A 265 -3.17 -14.93 19.53
N TYR A 266 -3.98 -13.96 19.10
CA TYR A 266 -5.26 -14.20 18.45
C TYR A 266 -5.07 -14.38 16.94
N LYS A 267 -5.72 -15.39 16.35
CA LYS A 267 -5.56 -15.75 14.93
C LYS A 267 -6.81 -15.44 14.13
N ILE A 268 -6.65 -14.81 12.97
CA ILE A 268 -7.77 -14.36 12.13
C ILE A 268 -7.96 -15.27 10.90
N THR A 269 -7.04 -16.22 10.67
CA THR A 269 -7.03 -17.14 9.53
C THR A 269 -6.73 -18.56 9.98
N LEU A 270 -7.01 -19.55 9.11
CA LEU A 270 -6.71 -20.96 9.35
C LEU A 270 -5.20 -21.17 9.58
N PHE A 271 -4.84 -22.05 10.51
CA PHE A 271 -3.44 -22.28 10.84
C PHE A 271 -3.15 -23.71 11.30
N ILE A 272 -1.88 -24.09 11.24
CA ILE A 272 -1.36 -25.29 11.91
C ILE A 272 -0.36 -24.85 12.96
N GLN A 273 -0.53 -25.30 14.21
CA GLN A 273 0.31 -24.92 15.34
C GLN A 273 1.23 -26.06 15.76
N VAL A 274 2.49 -25.77 16.07
CA VAL A 274 3.48 -26.80 16.44
C VAL A 274 3.89 -26.68 17.91
N LYS A 275 4.04 -27.83 18.59
CA LYS A 275 4.69 -27.94 19.91
C LYS A 275 6.11 -28.48 19.72
N MET A 276 7.15 -27.67 19.99
CA MET A 276 8.54 -28.14 20.10
C MET A 276 8.81 -28.62 21.53
N LEU A 277 9.15 -29.88 21.76
CA LEU A 277 9.68 -30.27 23.07
C LEU A 277 11.06 -29.61 23.25
N MET A 278 11.28 -28.98 24.42
CA MET A 278 12.63 -28.59 24.84
C MET A 278 13.34 -29.86 25.30
N CYS A 279 14.53 -30.12 24.77
CA CYS A 279 15.53 -30.94 25.45
C CYS A 279 16.32 -30.04 26.40
#